data_AF-A0A818BTD1-F1
#
_entry.id   AF-A0A818BTD1-F1
#
_cell.length_a   1.000
_cell.length_b   1.000
_cell.length_c   1.000
_cell.angle_alpha   90.00
_cell.angle_beta   90.00
_cell.angle_gamma   90.00
#
_symmetry.space_group_name_H-M   'P 1'
#
loop_
_entity.id
_entity.type
_entity.pdbx_description
1 polymer ?
#
loop_
_entity_poly.entity_id
_entity_poly.type
_entity_poly.pdbx_seq_one_letter_code
_entity_poly.pdbx_strand_id
1 'polypeptide(L)'
;MSSVLFDLILVWSSQESDADYLELQNLLKTEFPNEFLIYSFTTTKQAIEHVQSIKKPSRLSIVITKLGTNEETSSKPLIEAIRSHDKHTFIILHSCTACRDPNIRWSFASLGVNMITETIKPIRDVFQQLIPLAQPSSKSKYACLYCKWPSFSLEQLCIHVPLYHTNEQEFSVKCNLCQRPTHNYAVHLHDEHSPEQHPRSIAGPLYAFSLVVCRRKRDNCFLVVQESGSMGFWLPGGRVELGEQLDKAAERETLEEAGVKIRLTGVLKIEFIPRSDSNRLRIIFFAEPADENDCEPKTIPDYESYGAMWLTYEQTVQCSTQGQLRGNEPLKWFKYIAQDGIIHPLSILSKNEL
;
A
#
# COMPACT_ATOMS: atom_id res chain seq x y z
N MET A 1 -4.99 33.66 -7.52
CA MET A 1 -4.84 33.33 -6.09
C MET A 1 -5.05 31.83 -5.94
N SER A 2 -4.02 31.03 -6.21
CA SER A 2 -4.08 29.57 -6.11
C SER A 2 -3.23 29.12 -4.93
N SER A 3 -3.80 29.18 -3.74
CA SER A 3 -3.28 28.42 -2.62
C SER A 3 -3.81 27.00 -2.79
N VAL A 4 -2.95 26.09 -3.24
CA VAL A 4 -3.22 24.64 -3.12
C VAL A 4 -3.14 24.37 -1.63
N LEU A 5 -4.29 24.11 -1.01
CA LEU A 5 -4.41 23.95 0.44
C LEU A 5 -4.78 22.50 0.67
N PHE A 6 -3.92 21.80 1.38
CA PHE A 6 -4.02 20.38 1.63
C PHE A 6 -4.56 20.14 3.04
N ASP A 7 -5.61 19.32 3.18
CA ASP A 7 -6.02 18.78 4.48
C ASP A 7 -5.43 17.37 4.65
N LEU A 8 -4.56 17.23 5.64
CA LEU A 8 -4.17 15.94 6.17
C LEU A 8 -5.05 15.66 7.39
N ILE A 9 -5.51 14.42 7.57
CA ILE A 9 -6.10 14.03 8.85
C ILE A 9 -5.45 12.72 9.31
N LEU A 10 -4.76 12.80 10.45
CA LEU A 10 -4.18 11.64 11.14
C LEU A 10 -5.13 11.15 12.23
N VAL A 11 -5.76 10.02 11.96
CA VAL A 11 -6.75 9.38 12.81
C VAL A 11 -6.04 8.38 13.72
N TRP A 12 -6.19 8.51 15.04
CA TRP A 12 -5.38 7.79 16.05
C TRP A 12 -6.20 6.79 16.87
N SER A 13 -5.78 5.52 16.98
CA SER A 13 -6.50 4.56 17.84
C SER A 13 -6.17 4.71 19.33
N SER A 14 -7.19 4.57 20.18
CA SER A 14 -7.09 4.64 21.65
C SER A 14 -6.42 3.44 22.30
N GLN A 15 -6.23 2.37 21.53
CA GLN A 15 -5.51 1.17 21.97
C GLN A 15 -4.00 1.27 21.75
N GLU A 16 -3.53 2.36 21.13
CA GLU A 16 -2.11 2.64 20.94
C GLU A 16 -1.48 3.22 22.21
N SER A 17 -0.17 3.04 22.37
CA SER A 17 0.52 3.41 23.59
C SER A 17 0.65 4.93 23.74
N ASP A 18 0.67 5.43 24.99
CA ASP A 18 0.99 6.83 25.27
C ASP A 18 2.41 7.20 24.76
N ALA A 19 3.30 6.21 24.59
CA ALA A 19 4.63 6.40 24.05
C ALA A 19 4.61 6.76 22.56
N ASP A 20 3.81 6.07 21.75
CA ASP A 20 3.69 6.38 20.31
C ASP A 20 3.11 7.78 20.09
N TYR A 21 2.15 8.19 20.93
CA TYR A 21 1.58 9.54 20.88
C TYR A 21 2.64 10.60 21.23
N LEU A 22 3.46 10.34 22.24
CA LEU A 22 4.57 11.23 22.60
C LEU A 22 5.64 11.30 21.49
N GLU A 23 5.94 10.17 20.85
CA GLU A 23 6.86 10.11 19.71
C GLU A 23 6.32 10.93 18.54
N LEU A 24 5.04 10.80 18.20
CA LEU A 24 4.38 11.63 17.19
C LEU A 24 4.44 13.12 17.54
N GLN A 25 4.13 13.48 18.79
CA GLN A 25 4.22 14.88 19.23
C GLN A 25 5.65 15.43 19.10
N ASN A 26 6.66 14.62 19.42
CA ASN A 26 8.05 15.00 19.27
C ASN A 26 8.40 15.17 17.79
N LEU A 27 8.06 14.21 16.93
CA LEU A 27 8.25 14.28 15.47
C LEU A 27 7.71 15.60 14.90
N LEU A 28 6.45 15.93 15.23
CA LEU A 28 5.79 17.14 14.73
C LEU A 28 6.48 18.42 15.21
N LYS A 29 6.98 18.44 16.45
CA LYS A 29 7.69 19.60 17.01
C LYS A 29 9.10 19.76 16.44
N THR A 30 9.83 18.67 16.23
CA THR A 30 11.26 18.71 15.90
C THR A 30 11.52 18.74 14.39
N GLU A 31 10.77 17.95 13.62
CA GLU A 31 11.04 17.75 12.19
C GLU A 31 10.09 18.56 11.29
N PHE A 32 8.88 18.87 11.77
CA PHE A 32 7.86 19.61 11.01
C PHE A 32 7.32 20.87 11.73
N PRO A 33 8.20 21.74 12.26
CA PRO A 33 7.76 22.90 13.02
C PRO A 33 6.98 23.87 12.14
N ASN A 34 5.77 24.25 12.56
CA ASN A 34 4.86 25.19 11.89
C ASN A 34 4.26 24.72 10.55
N GLU A 35 4.55 23.49 10.13
CA GLU A 35 3.91 22.90 8.93
C GLU A 35 2.45 22.52 9.22
N PHE A 36 2.20 21.99 10.42
CA PHE A 36 0.90 21.43 10.79
C PHE A 36 0.17 22.22 11.88
N LEU A 37 -1.14 22.42 11.71
CA LEU A 37 -2.05 22.82 12.79
C LEU A 37 -2.58 21.57 13.50
N ILE A 38 -2.19 21.38 14.75
CA ILE A 38 -2.55 20.18 15.52
C ILE A 38 -3.80 20.46 16.35
N TYR A 39 -4.83 19.65 16.15
CA TYR A 39 -6.04 19.62 16.95
C TYR A 39 -6.14 18.25 17.62
N SER A 40 -6.41 18.22 18.92
CA SER A 40 -6.54 16.98 19.69
C SER A 40 -7.93 16.89 20.31
N PHE A 41 -8.61 15.77 20.09
CA PHE A 41 -9.96 15.52 20.58
C PHE A 41 -10.04 14.23 21.38
N THR A 42 -10.92 14.23 22.38
CA THR A 42 -11.14 13.07 23.25
C THR A 42 -12.29 12.18 22.79
N THR A 43 -13.16 12.69 21.92
CA THR A 43 -14.32 11.94 21.41
C THR A 43 -14.48 12.10 19.90
N THR A 44 -15.08 11.10 19.25
CA THR A 44 -15.41 11.15 17.82
C THR A 44 -16.32 12.33 17.49
N LYS A 45 -17.29 12.63 18.36
CA LYS A 45 -18.22 13.76 18.18
C LYS A 45 -17.50 15.10 18.10
N GLN A 46 -16.58 15.39 19.03
CA GLN A 46 -15.79 16.63 19.02
C GLN A 46 -14.96 16.76 17.74
N ALA A 47 -14.35 15.67 17.30
CA ALA A 47 -13.58 15.66 16.06
C ALA A 47 -14.46 15.94 14.83
N ILE A 48 -15.65 15.32 14.75
CA ILE A 48 -16.61 15.56 13.66
C ILE A 48 -17.07 17.01 13.64
N GLU A 49 -17.46 17.57 14.78
CA GLU A 49 -17.88 18.98 14.90
C GLU A 49 -16.78 19.93 14.42
N HIS A 50 -15.52 19.63 14.77
CA HIS A 50 -14.39 20.40 14.29
C HIS A 50 -14.20 20.28 12.77
N VAL A 51 -14.16 19.07 12.22
CA VAL A 51 -14.03 18.82 10.77
C VAL A 51 -15.11 19.58 9.99
N GLN A 52 -16.36 19.51 10.45
CA GLN A 52 -17.48 20.21 9.80
C GLN A 52 -17.39 21.75 9.91
N SER A 53 -16.67 22.26 10.90
CA SER A 53 -16.47 23.71 11.09
C SER A 53 -15.40 24.31 10.18
N ILE A 54 -14.54 23.48 9.57
CA ILE A 54 -13.47 23.93 8.67
C ILE A 54 -14.11 24.49 7.40
N LYS A 55 -14.09 25.82 7.22
CA LYS A 55 -14.82 26.44 6.10
C LYS A 55 -14.13 26.26 4.76
N LYS A 56 -12.80 26.30 4.74
CA LYS A 56 -11.89 25.96 3.64
C LYS A 56 -10.50 25.74 4.25
N PRO A 57 -9.80 24.65 3.95
CA PRO A 57 -8.46 24.46 4.47
C PRO A 57 -7.55 25.56 4.01
N SER A 58 -6.68 26.02 4.90
CA SER A 58 -5.64 27.04 4.63
C SER A 58 -4.23 26.64 5.09
N ARG A 59 -4.10 25.49 5.75
CA ARG A 59 -2.84 24.87 6.20
C ARG A 59 -3.05 23.36 6.32
N LEU A 60 -1.95 22.60 6.36
CA LEU A 60 -1.96 21.19 6.73
C LEU A 60 -2.52 21.06 8.15
N SER A 61 -3.73 20.53 8.30
CA SER A 61 -4.28 20.21 9.62
C SER A 61 -3.80 18.83 10.07
N ILE A 62 -3.80 18.55 11.36
CA ILE A 62 -3.69 17.20 11.92
C ILE A 62 -4.75 17.11 13.00
N VAL A 63 -5.78 16.32 12.76
CA VAL A 63 -6.87 16.06 13.71
C VAL A 63 -6.60 14.75 14.42
N ILE A 64 -5.91 14.81 15.56
CA ILE A 64 -5.65 13.64 16.40
C ILE A 64 -6.86 13.39 17.29
N THR A 65 -7.38 12.18 17.29
CA THR A 65 -8.51 11.79 18.14
C THR A 65 -8.22 10.44 18.77
N LYS A 66 -8.60 10.22 20.04
CA LYS A 66 -8.44 8.92 20.69
C LYS A 66 -9.61 8.00 20.30
N LEU A 67 -9.35 6.95 19.51
CA LEU A 67 -10.44 6.12 18.94
C LEU A 67 -10.58 4.75 19.57
N GLY A 68 -11.68 4.53 20.27
CA GLY A 68 -12.06 3.25 20.84
C GLY A 68 -13.03 2.50 19.94
N THR A 69 -13.58 1.42 20.48
CA THR A 69 -14.43 0.46 19.75
C THR A 69 -15.92 0.68 19.98
N ASN A 70 -16.32 1.64 20.82
CA ASN A 70 -17.72 1.96 21.12
C ASN A 70 -18.25 3.11 20.25
N GLU A 71 -19.57 3.33 20.26
CA GLU A 71 -20.22 4.35 19.41
C GLU A 71 -19.65 5.77 19.62
N GLU A 72 -19.22 6.11 20.83
CA GLU A 72 -18.69 7.44 21.16
C GLU A 72 -17.26 7.67 20.65
N THR A 73 -16.53 6.59 20.35
CA THR A 73 -15.10 6.62 20.06
C THR A 73 -14.70 5.88 18.78
N SER A 74 -15.67 5.35 18.03
CA SER A 74 -15.45 4.70 16.73
C SER A 74 -14.87 5.68 15.72
N SER A 75 -13.91 5.22 14.92
CA SER A 75 -13.25 6.03 13.91
C SER A 75 -14.00 6.10 12.57
N LYS A 76 -14.86 5.11 12.26
CA LYS A 76 -15.57 5.07 10.97
C LYS A 76 -16.45 6.31 10.71
N PRO A 77 -17.30 6.77 11.67
CA PRO A 77 -18.11 7.97 11.46
C PRO A 77 -17.28 9.23 11.21
N LEU A 78 -16.09 9.32 11.80
CA LEU A 78 -15.15 10.41 11.54
C LEU A 78 -14.60 10.32 10.11
N ILE A 79 -14.15 9.14 9.66
CA ILE A 79 -13.68 8.96 8.27
C ILE A 79 -14.76 9.35 7.26
N GLU A 80 -15.99 8.93 7.49
CA GLU A 80 -17.15 9.28 6.65
C GLU A 80 -17.43 10.79 6.66
N ALA A 81 -17.37 11.43 7.83
CA ALA A 81 -17.52 12.89 7.95
C ALA A 81 -16.42 13.64 7.19
N ILE A 82 -15.16 13.18 7.31
CA ILE A 82 -14.01 13.74 6.58
C ILE A 82 -14.23 13.62 5.07
N ARG A 83 -14.55 12.42 4.58
CA ARG A 83 -14.75 12.17 3.14
C ARG A 83 -15.94 12.94 2.57
N SER A 84 -16.99 13.13 3.38
CA SER A 84 -18.16 13.94 3.01
C SER A 84 -17.84 15.43 2.98
N HIS A 85 -16.94 15.88 3.85
CA HIS A 85 -16.50 17.28 3.92
C HIS A 85 -15.53 17.61 2.79
N ASP A 86 -14.51 16.77 2.59
CA ASP A 86 -13.52 16.90 1.54
C ASP A 86 -13.02 15.53 1.04
N LYS A 87 -13.24 15.28 -0.25
CA LYS A 87 -12.78 14.07 -0.94
C LYS A 87 -11.27 14.07 -1.20
N HIS A 88 -10.62 15.22 -1.08
CA HIS A 88 -9.20 15.42 -1.38
C HIS A 88 -8.29 15.29 -0.14
N THR A 89 -8.88 15.19 1.06
CA THR A 89 -8.14 15.01 2.31
C THR A 89 -7.38 13.68 2.32
N PHE A 90 -6.11 13.68 2.72
CA PHE A 90 -5.33 12.44 2.89
C PHE A 90 -5.54 11.96 4.30
N ILE A 91 -5.98 10.71 4.44
CA ILE A 91 -6.28 10.14 5.76
C ILE A 91 -5.25 9.06 6.07
N ILE A 92 -4.53 9.27 7.17
CA ILE A 92 -3.68 8.27 7.79
C ILE A 92 -4.43 7.70 8.98
N LEU A 93 -4.56 6.37 9.06
CA LEU A 93 -5.03 5.67 10.24
C LEU A 93 -3.84 5.05 10.97
N HIS A 94 -3.52 5.56 12.15
CA HIS A 94 -2.56 4.94 13.06
C HIS A 94 -3.27 3.92 13.96
N SER A 95 -3.15 2.63 13.65
CA SER A 95 -3.83 1.55 14.37
C SER A 95 -3.14 0.19 14.18
N CYS A 96 -2.65 -0.40 15.26
CA CYS A 96 -2.17 -1.78 15.29
C CYS A 96 -3.29 -2.77 14.94
N THR A 97 -4.52 -2.54 15.42
CA THR A 97 -5.69 -3.37 15.11
C THR A 97 -5.97 -3.40 13.61
N ALA A 98 -5.98 -2.25 12.92
CA ALA A 98 -6.19 -2.20 11.48
C ALA A 98 -4.98 -2.68 10.66
N CYS A 99 -3.78 -2.75 11.24
CA CYS A 99 -2.62 -3.37 10.59
C CYS A 99 -2.63 -4.90 10.70
N ARG A 100 -3.25 -5.44 11.77
CA ARG A 100 -3.20 -6.87 12.13
C ARG A 100 -4.49 -7.64 11.85
N ASP A 101 -5.61 -6.96 11.64
CA ASP A 101 -6.89 -7.57 11.25
C ASP A 101 -7.25 -7.19 9.80
N PRO A 102 -7.31 -8.16 8.87
CA PRO A 102 -7.57 -7.87 7.46
C PRO A 102 -8.98 -7.32 7.19
N ASN A 103 -9.99 -7.70 7.97
CA ASN A 103 -11.36 -7.23 7.75
C ASN A 103 -11.50 -5.79 8.21
N ILE A 104 -10.88 -5.44 9.33
CA ILE A 104 -10.82 -4.07 9.82
C ILE A 104 -10.02 -3.21 8.83
N ARG A 105 -8.85 -3.69 8.38
CA ARG A 105 -8.05 -3.02 7.34
C ARG A 105 -8.87 -2.73 6.09
N TRP A 106 -9.52 -3.77 5.56
CA TRP A 106 -10.33 -3.69 4.35
C TRP A 106 -11.48 -2.71 4.50
N SER A 107 -12.15 -2.71 5.66
CA SER A 107 -13.23 -1.79 5.95
C SER A 107 -12.76 -0.33 5.95
N PHE A 108 -11.59 -0.01 6.51
CA PHE A 108 -11.06 1.35 6.49
C PHE A 108 -10.57 1.78 5.11
N ALA A 109 -9.89 0.89 4.39
CA ALA A 109 -9.48 1.15 3.01
C ALA A 109 -10.71 1.41 2.10
N SER A 110 -11.80 0.67 2.30
CA SER A 110 -13.07 0.87 1.58
C SER A 110 -13.77 2.20 1.94
N LEU A 111 -13.57 2.72 3.15
CA LEU A 111 -14.03 4.06 3.55
C LEU A 111 -13.16 5.18 2.96
N GLY A 112 -12.11 4.83 2.22
CA GLY A 112 -11.21 5.77 1.57
C GLY A 112 -10.09 6.27 2.49
N VAL A 113 -9.72 5.54 3.56
CA VAL A 113 -8.44 5.78 4.22
C VAL A 113 -7.33 5.57 3.19
N ASN A 114 -6.34 6.48 3.14
CA ASN A 114 -5.26 6.38 2.15
C ASN A 114 -4.11 5.52 2.66
N MET A 115 -3.82 5.59 3.96
CA MET A 115 -2.68 4.91 4.57
C MET A 115 -3.07 4.33 5.93
N ILE A 116 -2.70 3.08 6.20
CA ILE A 116 -2.94 2.40 7.48
C ILE A 116 -1.61 1.89 8.02
N THR A 117 -1.20 2.37 9.19
CA THR A 117 0.10 2.05 9.80
C THR A 117 0.00 1.94 11.32
N GLU A 118 0.98 1.30 11.96
CA GLU A 118 1.08 1.18 13.42
C GLU A 118 2.41 1.71 13.96
N THR A 119 3.22 2.37 13.13
CA THR A 119 4.51 2.95 13.53
C THR A 119 4.64 4.39 13.04
N ILE A 120 5.47 5.16 13.74
CA ILE A 120 5.68 6.58 13.44
C ILE A 120 6.60 6.81 12.24
N LYS A 121 7.52 5.87 11.94
CA LYS A 121 8.46 6.02 10.82
C LYS A 121 7.75 6.22 9.46
N PRO A 122 6.78 5.37 9.04
CA PRO A 122 6.02 5.62 7.82
C PRO A 122 5.24 6.95 7.83
N ILE A 123 4.79 7.42 8.99
CA ILE A 123 4.14 8.74 9.12
C ILE A 123 5.13 9.86 8.81
N ARG A 124 6.34 9.82 9.37
CA ARG A 124 7.42 10.76 9.04
C ARG A 124 7.69 10.76 7.52
N ASP A 125 7.88 9.58 6.95
CA ASP A 125 8.27 9.42 5.55
C ASP A 125 7.17 9.92 4.60
N VAL A 126 5.89 9.65 4.89
CA VAL A 126 4.79 10.16 4.07
C VAL A 126 4.60 11.67 4.21
N PHE A 127 4.86 12.26 5.38
CA PHE A 127 4.81 13.72 5.53
C PHE A 127 5.80 14.44 4.62
N GLN A 128 7.02 13.89 4.48
CA GLN A 128 8.02 14.43 3.56
C GLN A 128 7.57 14.38 2.10
N GLN A 129 6.74 13.41 1.72
CA GLN A 129 6.14 13.33 0.37
C GLN A 129 4.95 14.27 0.20
N LEU A 130 4.13 14.46 1.25
CA LEU A 130 2.92 15.28 1.20
C LEU A 130 3.20 16.79 1.23
N ILE A 131 4.22 17.25 1.94
CA ILE A 131 4.56 18.69 2.03
C ILE A 131 4.79 19.32 0.65
N PRO A 132 5.56 18.71 -0.28
CA PRO A 132 5.69 19.21 -1.66
C PRO A 132 4.36 19.38 -2.40
N LEU A 133 3.32 18.59 -2.09
CA LEU A 133 2.00 18.70 -2.73
C LEU A 133 1.25 19.98 -2.32
N ALA A 134 1.54 20.50 -1.12
CA ALA A 134 0.90 21.71 -0.59
C ALA A 134 1.57 23.01 -1.08
N GLN A 135 2.76 22.92 -1.69
CA GLN A 135 3.50 24.10 -2.14
C GLN A 135 3.07 24.51 -3.56
N PRO A 136 2.69 25.78 -3.80
CA PRO A 136 2.40 26.27 -5.14
C PRO A 136 3.64 26.16 -6.03
N SER A 137 3.50 25.58 -7.21
CA SER A 137 4.56 25.53 -8.22
C SER A 137 4.20 26.37 -9.43
N SER A 138 5.15 27.14 -9.96
CA SER A 138 4.96 27.88 -11.23
C SER A 138 4.79 26.94 -12.43
N LYS A 139 5.12 25.66 -12.28
CA LYS A 139 4.95 24.60 -13.29
C LYS A 139 3.64 23.81 -13.14
N SER A 140 2.78 24.18 -12.19
CA SER A 140 1.49 23.53 -11.94
C SER A 140 0.52 23.68 -13.11
N LYS A 141 0.36 22.63 -13.92
CA LYS A 141 -0.44 22.66 -15.17
C LYS A 141 -1.40 21.48 -15.31
N TYR A 142 -1.17 20.39 -14.58
CA TYR A 142 -1.89 19.15 -14.76
C TYR A 142 -2.98 18.98 -13.70
N ALA A 143 -4.11 18.39 -14.09
CA ALA A 143 -5.12 17.94 -13.14
C ALA A 143 -4.98 16.42 -12.95
N CYS A 144 -5.24 15.95 -11.72
CA CYS A 144 -5.32 14.52 -11.46
C CYS A 144 -6.52 13.91 -12.19
N LEU A 145 -6.31 12.81 -12.92
CA LEU A 145 -7.38 12.16 -13.69
C LEU A 145 -8.36 11.36 -12.81
N TYR A 146 -7.95 10.95 -11.61
CA TYR A 146 -8.80 10.31 -10.60
C TYR A 146 -9.73 11.35 -9.94
N CYS A 147 -9.17 12.22 -9.09
CA CYS A 147 -9.98 13.12 -8.24
C CYS A 147 -10.30 14.50 -8.85
N LYS A 148 -9.76 14.81 -10.04
CA LYS A 148 -9.89 16.09 -10.75
C LYS A 148 -9.27 17.29 -10.01
N TRP A 149 -8.43 17.05 -9.00
CA TRP A 149 -7.71 18.13 -8.34
C TRP A 149 -6.81 18.84 -9.35
N PRO A 150 -6.99 20.16 -9.56
CA PRO A 150 -6.21 20.90 -10.55
C PRO A 150 -4.83 21.32 -10.03
N SER A 151 -3.97 21.74 -10.96
CA SER A 151 -2.74 22.51 -10.69
C SER A 151 -1.60 21.74 -10.00
N PHE A 152 -1.31 20.53 -10.48
CA PHE A 152 -0.08 19.81 -10.16
C PHE A 152 1.02 20.08 -11.20
N SER A 153 2.26 20.18 -10.74
CA SER A 153 3.44 19.91 -11.57
C SER A 153 3.54 18.41 -11.88
N LEU A 154 4.44 18.00 -12.78
CA LEU A 154 4.63 16.58 -13.10
C LEU A 154 5.06 15.80 -11.85
N GLU A 155 6.05 16.33 -11.14
CA GLU A 155 6.64 15.73 -9.95
C GLU A 155 5.59 15.57 -8.83
N GLN A 156 4.76 16.59 -8.62
CA GLN A 156 3.65 16.49 -7.66
C GLN A 156 2.60 15.47 -8.11
N LEU A 157 2.31 15.34 -9.40
CA LEU A 157 1.36 14.37 -9.89
C LEU A 157 1.86 12.93 -9.69
N CYS A 158 3.16 12.69 -9.92
CA CYS A 158 3.84 11.42 -9.66
C CYS A 158 3.84 11.02 -8.18
N ILE A 159 3.75 11.98 -7.26
CA ILE A 159 3.59 11.71 -5.82
C ILE A 159 2.10 11.53 -5.47
N HIS A 160 1.23 12.41 -5.96
CA HIS A 160 -0.19 12.43 -5.60
C HIS A 160 -0.95 11.18 -6.07
N VAL A 161 -0.77 10.74 -7.31
CA VAL A 161 -1.55 9.62 -7.84
C VAL A 161 -1.35 8.32 -7.03
N PRO A 162 -0.11 7.84 -6.83
CA PRO A 162 0.13 6.60 -6.08
C PRO A 162 -0.05 6.74 -4.56
N LEU A 163 -0.11 7.95 -4.00
CA LEU A 163 -0.45 8.08 -2.58
C LEU A 163 -1.98 8.05 -2.35
N TYR A 164 -2.76 8.68 -3.23
CA TYR A 164 -4.17 8.95 -2.97
C TYR A 164 -5.09 7.90 -3.58
N HIS A 165 -4.67 7.30 -4.70
CA HIS A 165 -5.59 6.58 -5.59
C HIS A 165 -5.23 5.10 -5.76
N THR A 166 -4.29 4.57 -4.98
CA THR A 166 -3.90 3.15 -5.09
C THR A 166 -5.04 2.18 -4.87
N ASN A 167 -6.00 2.52 -4.00
CA ASN A 167 -7.17 1.68 -3.77
C ASN A 167 -8.33 1.94 -4.75
N GLU A 168 -8.24 2.97 -5.60
CA GLU A 168 -9.29 3.30 -6.58
C GLU A 168 -9.22 2.37 -7.80
N GLN A 169 -10.39 1.94 -8.29
CA GLN A 169 -10.48 1.05 -9.45
C GLN A 169 -9.79 1.65 -10.69
N GLU A 170 -9.13 0.77 -11.44
CA GLU A 170 -8.56 1.09 -12.74
C GLU A 170 -9.62 1.55 -13.74
N PHE A 171 -9.25 2.45 -14.65
CA PHE A 171 -10.14 2.93 -15.69
C PHE A 171 -9.39 3.32 -16.97
N SER A 172 -10.06 3.13 -18.11
CA SER A 172 -9.54 3.53 -19.42
C SER A 172 -9.60 5.05 -19.60
N VAL A 173 -8.46 5.67 -19.87
CA VAL A 173 -8.34 7.12 -20.08
C VAL A 173 -7.20 7.45 -21.05
N LYS A 174 -7.25 8.64 -21.66
CA LYS A 174 -6.09 9.21 -22.35
C LYS A 174 -5.24 9.98 -21.35
N CYS A 175 -3.96 9.63 -21.26
CA CYS A 175 -3.01 10.34 -20.43
C CYS A 175 -2.96 11.81 -20.83
N ASN A 176 -3.13 12.74 -19.88
CA ASN A 176 -3.08 14.18 -20.14
C ASN A 176 -1.66 14.72 -20.39
N LEU A 177 -0.63 13.89 -20.22
CA LEU A 177 0.78 14.23 -20.47
C LEU A 177 1.20 13.88 -21.91
N CYS A 178 0.95 12.63 -22.35
CA CYS A 178 1.36 12.16 -23.68
C CYS A 178 0.23 11.75 -24.63
N GLN A 179 -1.03 11.87 -24.21
CA GLN A 179 -2.23 11.53 -25.01
C GLN A 179 -2.39 10.04 -25.39
N ARG A 180 -1.50 9.15 -24.91
CA ARG A 180 -1.63 7.71 -25.10
C ARG A 180 -2.80 7.14 -24.26
N PRO A 181 -3.58 6.19 -24.80
CA PRO A 181 -4.58 5.47 -24.02
C PRO A 181 -3.89 4.56 -23.01
N THR A 182 -4.45 4.48 -21.80
CA THR A 182 -4.04 3.54 -20.74
C THR A 182 -5.27 3.06 -19.98
N HIS A 183 -5.24 1.82 -19.47
CA HIS A 183 -6.24 1.30 -18.53
C HIS A 183 -5.81 1.41 -17.07
N ASN A 184 -4.51 1.57 -16.80
CA ASN A 184 -3.96 1.82 -15.48
C ASN A 184 -3.14 3.13 -15.52
N TYR A 185 -3.77 4.22 -15.08
CA TYR A 185 -3.16 5.54 -15.15
C TYR A 185 -2.00 5.70 -14.18
N ALA A 186 -2.08 5.13 -12.97
CA ALA A 186 -1.02 5.19 -11.98
C ALA A 186 0.28 4.53 -12.46
N VAL A 187 0.18 3.30 -12.98
CA VAL A 187 1.31 2.57 -13.56
C VAL A 187 1.87 3.28 -14.79
N HIS A 188 0.99 3.74 -15.70
CA HIS A 188 1.44 4.50 -16.86
C HIS A 188 2.18 5.79 -16.47
N LEU A 189 1.72 6.49 -15.43
CA LEU A 189 2.38 7.67 -14.93
C LEU A 189 3.79 7.35 -14.40
N HIS A 190 3.93 6.25 -13.67
CA HIS A 190 5.21 5.77 -13.18
C HIS A 190 6.16 5.38 -14.33
N ASP A 191 5.77 4.41 -15.17
CA ASP A 191 6.66 3.83 -16.19
C ASP A 191 7.15 4.86 -17.22
N GLU A 192 6.30 5.83 -17.58
CA GLU A 192 6.50 6.66 -18.77
C GLU A 192 6.84 8.13 -18.45
N HIS A 193 6.54 8.59 -17.23
CA HIS A 193 6.70 10.01 -16.86
C HIS A 193 7.40 10.24 -15.52
N SER A 194 7.64 9.20 -14.71
CA SER A 194 8.46 9.34 -13.51
C SER A 194 9.87 9.81 -13.88
N PRO A 195 10.52 10.67 -13.06
CA PRO A 195 11.93 11.01 -13.23
C PRO A 195 12.85 9.77 -13.27
N GLU A 196 12.48 8.74 -12.52
CA GLU A 196 13.11 7.42 -12.52
C GLU A 196 12.33 6.54 -13.52
N GLN A 197 12.61 6.71 -14.82
CA GLN A 197 11.95 5.90 -15.85
C GLN A 197 12.35 4.43 -15.69
N HIS A 198 11.36 3.57 -15.48
CA HIS A 198 11.50 2.12 -15.48
C HIS A 198 10.80 1.54 -16.72
N PRO A 199 11.42 1.59 -17.91
CA PRO A 199 10.81 1.07 -19.11
C PRO A 199 10.59 -0.43 -18.95
N ARG A 200 9.31 -0.83 -18.83
CA ARG A 200 8.94 -2.24 -18.75
C ARG A 200 9.48 -3.03 -19.95
N SER A 201 9.97 -4.23 -19.67
CA SER A 201 10.52 -5.09 -20.72
C SER A 201 9.50 -5.43 -21.81
N ILE A 202 9.97 -5.43 -23.07
CA ILE A 202 9.17 -5.82 -24.24
C ILE A 202 8.74 -7.28 -24.08
N ALA A 203 7.47 -7.57 -24.37
CA ALA A 203 6.94 -8.92 -24.21
C ALA A 203 7.64 -9.92 -25.15
N GLY A 204 8.42 -10.85 -24.56
CA GLY A 204 8.92 -12.04 -25.24
C GLY A 204 7.86 -13.16 -25.31
N PRO A 205 8.13 -14.24 -26.09
CA PRO A 205 7.20 -15.37 -26.24
C PRO A 205 7.00 -16.20 -24.96
N LEU A 206 7.89 -16.03 -23.98
CA LEU A 206 7.78 -16.60 -22.65
C LEU A 206 7.35 -15.54 -21.64
N TYR A 207 6.22 -15.77 -20.99
CA TYR A 207 5.67 -14.97 -19.92
C TYR A 207 5.98 -15.64 -18.58
N ALA A 208 7.15 -15.33 -18.01
CA ALA A 208 7.61 -15.87 -16.75
C ALA A 208 7.17 -15.00 -15.56
N PHE A 209 6.69 -15.66 -14.49
CA PHE A 209 6.19 -15.06 -13.26
C PHE A 209 6.79 -15.76 -12.05
N SER A 210 7.20 -14.97 -11.06
CA SER A 210 7.70 -15.46 -9.79
C SER A 210 6.74 -15.05 -8.67
N LEU A 211 6.22 -16.03 -7.94
CA LEU A 211 5.33 -15.83 -6.80
C LEU A 211 6.02 -16.30 -5.52
N VAL A 212 5.76 -15.62 -4.41
CA VAL A 212 6.41 -15.91 -3.12
C VAL A 212 5.38 -16.29 -2.07
N VAL A 213 5.63 -17.41 -1.40
CA VAL A 213 4.98 -17.80 -0.16
C VAL A 213 5.98 -17.57 0.96
N CYS A 214 5.89 -16.42 1.61
CA CYS A 214 6.79 -16.03 2.69
C CYS A 214 6.16 -16.32 4.05
N ARG A 215 6.82 -17.10 4.91
CA ARG A 215 6.35 -17.44 6.26
C ARG A 215 7.25 -16.79 7.30
N ARG A 216 6.66 -16.02 8.22
CA ARG A 216 7.32 -15.50 9.42
C ARG A 216 7.19 -16.52 10.55
N LYS A 217 8.30 -17.03 11.09
CA LYS A 217 8.25 -18.20 11.98
C LYS A 217 7.75 -17.85 13.38
N ARG A 218 8.13 -16.69 13.93
CA ARG A 218 7.79 -16.29 15.31
C ARG A 218 6.31 -16.38 15.65
N ASP A 219 5.42 -16.15 14.68
CA ASP A 219 3.97 -16.13 14.85
C ASP A 219 3.20 -16.95 13.82
N ASN A 220 3.90 -17.71 12.97
CA ASN A 220 3.30 -18.55 11.94
C ASN A 220 2.39 -17.79 10.95
N CYS A 221 2.73 -16.53 10.67
CA CYS A 221 2.00 -15.71 9.70
C CYS A 221 2.64 -15.78 8.31
N PHE A 222 1.84 -15.45 7.29
CA PHE A 222 2.23 -15.41 5.89
C PHE A 222 2.05 -14.01 5.31
N LEU A 223 2.99 -13.61 4.46
CA LEU A 223 2.97 -12.29 3.84
C LEU A 223 1.93 -12.25 2.71
N VAL A 224 1.08 -11.24 2.73
CA VAL A 224 0.20 -10.89 1.61
C VAL A 224 0.33 -9.42 1.27
N VAL A 225 0.09 -9.10 0.01
CA VAL A 225 0.01 -7.73 -0.52
C VAL A 225 -1.46 -7.37 -0.66
N GLN A 226 -1.84 -6.16 -0.27
CA GLN A 226 -3.12 -5.57 -0.66
C GLN A 226 -2.95 -4.89 -2.01
N GLU A 227 -3.44 -5.56 -3.05
CA GLU A 227 -3.28 -5.12 -4.43
C GLU A 227 -3.95 -3.78 -4.70
N SER A 228 -3.39 -3.04 -5.65
CA SER A 228 -3.98 -1.80 -6.12
C SER A 228 -5.35 -2.05 -6.77
N GLY A 229 -6.18 -1.02 -6.88
CA GLY A 229 -7.49 -1.10 -7.52
C GLY A 229 -8.55 -1.88 -6.74
N SER A 230 -8.39 -2.03 -5.42
CA SER A 230 -9.28 -2.84 -4.57
C SER A 230 -9.40 -4.30 -5.05
N MET A 231 -8.32 -4.86 -5.64
CA MET A 231 -8.35 -6.21 -6.23
C MET A 231 -8.34 -7.35 -5.21
N GLY A 232 -8.04 -7.05 -3.94
CA GLY A 232 -7.96 -8.05 -2.88
C GLY A 232 -6.54 -8.29 -2.38
N PHE A 233 -6.43 -9.16 -1.37
CA PHE A 233 -5.15 -9.65 -0.91
C PHE A 233 -4.62 -10.77 -1.81
N TRP A 234 -3.32 -10.76 -2.05
CA TRP A 234 -2.63 -11.73 -2.90
C TRP A 234 -1.22 -12.05 -2.38
N LEU A 235 -0.58 -13.04 -3.00
CA LEU A 235 0.83 -13.35 -2.75
C LEU A 235 1.70 -12.25 -3.38
N PRO A 236 2.82 -11.86 -2.74
CA PRO A 236 3.81 -11.05 -3.44
C PRO A 236 4.31 -11.77 -4.70
N GLY A 237 4.46 -11.03 -5.79
CA GLY A 237 5.13 -11.54 -6.98
C GLY A 237 4.61 -10.97 -8.30
N GLY A 238 5.53 -10.84 -9.23
CA GLY A 238 5.27 -10.26 -10.53
C GLY A 238 6.05 -10.91 -11.65
N ARG A 239 6.23 -10.13 -12.71
CA ARG A 239 6.80 -10.61 -13.97
C ARG A 239 8.32 -10.60 -13.86
N VAL A 240 8.94 -11.63 -14.41
CA VAL A 240 10.41 -11.68 -14.53
C VAL A 240 10.83 -10.76 -15.67
N GLU A 241 11.76 -9.86 -15.41
CA GLU A 241 12.28 -8.92 -16.40
C GLU A 241 13.31 -9.56 -17.34
N LEU A 242 13.61 -8.88 -18.46
CA LEU A 242 14.62 -9.36 -19.40
C LEU A 242 16.01 -9.36 -18.75
N GLY A 243 16.66 -10.52 -18.75
CA GLY A 243 17.98 -10.71 -18.12
C GLY A 243 17.91 -10.97 -16.61
N GLU A 244 16.72 -10.86 -16.01
CA GLU A 244 16.48 -11.16 -14.61
C GLU A 244 16.33 -12.66 -14.37
N GLN A 245 16.79 -13.11 -13.20
CA GLN A 245 16.63 -14.51 -12.77
C GLN A 245 15.31 -14.69 -12.01
N LEU A 246 14.72 -15.88 -12.08
CA LEU A 246 13.43 -16.16 -11.44
C LEU A 246 13.43 -15.86 -9.93
N ASP A 247 14.50 -16.24 -9.24
CA ASP A 247 14.71 -15.97 -7.81
C ASP A 247 14.90 -14.48 -7.52
N LYS A 248 15.61 -13.76 -8.38
CA LYS A 248 15.80 -12.30 -8.25
C LYS A 248 14.52 -11.52 -8.51
N ALA A 249 13.70 -11.96 -9.46
CA ALA A 249 12.35 -11.41 -9.62
C ALA A 249 11.52 -11.61 -8.35
N ALA A 250 11.53 -12.80 -7.74
CA ALA A 250 10.82 -13.06 -6.48
C ALA A 250 11.29 -12.11 -5.34
N GLU A 251 12.60 -11.92 -5.19
CA GLU A 251 13.17 -11.01 -4.18
C GLU A 251 12.79 -9.54 -4.45
N ARG A 252 12.90 -9.07 -5.70
CA ARG A 252 12.57 -7.70 -6.11
C ARG A 252 11.09 -7.40 -5.90
N GLU A 253 10.21 -8.21 -6.45
CA GLU A 253 8.76 -8.02 -6.38
C GLU A 253 8.27 -8.02 -4.93
N THR A 254 8.81 -8.91 -4.07
CA THR A 254 8.44 -8.91 -2.65
C THR A 254 8.89 -7.63 -1.93
N LEU A 255 10.06 -7.09 -2.30
CA LEU A 255 10.54 -5.83 -1.74
C LEU A 255 9.69 -4.65 -2.23
N GLU A 256 9.38 -4.58 -3.52
CA GLU A 256 8.59 -3.51 -4.15
C GLU A 256 7.15 -3.51 -3.62
N GLU A 257 6.46 -4.65 -3.65
CA GLU A 257 5.04 -4.74 -3.31
C GLU A 257 4.79 -4.76 -1.79
N ALA A 258 5.68 -5.40 -1.01
CA ALA A 258 5.47 -5.61 0.42
C ALA A 258 6.50 -4.93 1.34
N GLY A 259 7.60 -4.40 0.82
CA GLY A 259 8.66 -3.79 1.63
C GLY A 259 9.49 -4.77 2.45
N VAL A 260 9.29 -6.09 2.29
CA VAL A 260 9.95 -7.10 3.11
C VAL A 260 11.09 -7.75 2.34
N LYS A 261 12.32 -7.64 2.88
CA LYS A 261 13.45 -8.41 2.37
C LYS A 261 13.28 -9.88 2.77
N ILE A 262 13.45 -10.77 1.81
CA ILE A 262 13.26 -12.21 2.00
C ILE A 262 14.54 -12.99 1.68
N ARG A 263 14.63 -14.19 2.25
CA ARG A 263 15.53 -15.26 1.83
C ARG A 263 14.68 -16.38 1.26
N LEU A 264 14.88 -16.69 -0.02
CA LEU A 264 14.28 -17.88 -0.61
C LEU A 264 14.92 -19.12 0.01
N THR A 265 14.10 -20.10 0.40
CA THR A 265 14.54 -21.33 1.08
C THR A 265 14.15 -22.58 0.29
N GLY A 266 13.28 -22.45 -0.72
CA GLY A 266 12.98 -23.54 -1.64
C GLY A 266 11.96 -23.19 -2.71
N VAL A 267 11.59 -24.21 -3.48
CA VAL A 267 10.59 -24.16 -4.55
C VAL A 267 9.40 -25.03 -4.14
N LEU A 268 8.21 -24.46 -4.18
CA LEU A 268 6.96 -25.19 -3.93
C LEU A 268 6.43 -25.83 -5.21
N LYS A 269 6.49 -25.10 -6.33
CA LYS A 269 5.98 -25.59 -7.60
C LYS A 269 6.55 -24.82 -8.79
N ILE A 270 6.71 -25.52 -9.90
CA ILE A 270 6.99 -24.97 -11.22
C ILE A 270 5.83 -25.36 -12.14
N GLU A 271 5.27 -24.39 -12.86
CA GLU A 271 4.15 -24.59 -13.76
C GLU A 271 4.50 -24.05 -15.14
N PHE A 272 4.52 -24.93 -16.14
CA PHE A 272 4.61 -24.54 -17.54
C PHE A 272 3.26 -24.73 -18.21
N ILE A 273 2.68 -23.63 -18.70
CA ILE A 273 1.32 -23.58 -19.26
C ILE A 273 1.43 -23.05 -20.69
N PRO A 274 1.41 -23.93 -21.71
CA PRO A 274 1.42 -23.50 -23.10
C PRO A 274 0.09 -22.82 -23.46
N ARG A 275 0.16 -21.73 -24.23
CA ARG A 275 -1.01 -21.03 -24.81
C ARG A 275 -0.80 -20.88 -26.32
N SER A 276 -1.86 -20.54 -27.04
CA SER A 276 -1.84 -20.41 -28.50
C SER A 276 -0.94 -19.27 -29.01
N ASP A 277 -0.68 -18.26 -28.19
CA ASP A 277 0.04 -17.02 -28.53
C ASP A 277 1.29 -16.78 -27.68
N SER A 278 1.51 -17.59 -26.65
CA SER A 278 2.55 -17.40 -25.64
C SER A 278 2.75 -18.67 -24.81
N ASN A 279 3.87 -18.78 -24.11
CA ASN A 279 4.03 -19.77 -23.05
C ASN A 279 4.05 -19.05 -21.70
N ARG A 280 3.36 -19.58 -20.69
CA ARG A 280 3.41 -19.04 -19.33
C ARG A 280 4.22 -19.98 -18.43
N LEU A 281 5.23 -19.43 -17.77
CA LEU A 281 5.97 -20.11 -16.72
C LEU A 281 5.62 -19.44 -15.39
N ARG A 282 5.15 -20.19 -14.40
CA ARG A 282 5.05 -19.72 -13.01
C ARG A 282 5.97 -20.53 -12.14
N ILE A 283 6.71 -19.86 -11.29
CA ILE A 283 7.41 -20.50 -10.19
C ILE A 283 6.89 -19.95 -8.87
N ILE A 284 6.61 -20.85 -7.94
CA ILE A 284 6.14 -20.53 -6.61
C ILE A 284 7.27 -20.87 -5.66
N PHE A 285 7.91 -19.85 -5.09
CA PHE A 285 8.98 -20.00 -4.12
C PHE A 285 8.43 -20.06 -2.70
N PHE A 286 9.16 -20.78 -1.85
CA PHE A 286 9.04 -20.65 -0.41
C PHE A 286 10.14 -19.73 0.11
N ALA A 287 9.77 -18.83 1.02
CA ALA A 287 10.68 -17.86 1.59
C ALA A 287 10.43 -17.64 3.08
N GLU A 288 11.43 -17.05 3.71
CA GLU A 288 11.37 -16.52 5.07
C GLU A 288 11.85 -15.06 5.04
N PRO A 289 11.46 -14.21 6.00
CA PRO A 289 12.10 -12.92 6.15
C PRO A 289 13.62 -13.06 6.25
N ALA A 290 14.35 -12.14 5.62
CA ALA A 290 15.81 -12.12 5.74
C ALA A 290 16.24 -11.87 7.20
N ASP A 291 15.50 -11.01 7.91
CA ASP A 291 15.60 -10.76 9.34
C ASP A 291 14.18 -10.72 9.95
N GLU A 292 13.88 -11.58 10.94
CA GLU A 292 12.56 -11.58 11.60
C GLU A 292 12.34 -10.37 12.51
N ASN A 293 13.38 -9.61 12.84
CA ASN A 293 13.28 -8.37 13.61
C ASN A 293 13.06 -7.14 12.73
N ASP A 294 13.27 -7.26 11.41
CA ASP A 294 13.11 -6.19 10.41
C ASP A 294 12.31 -6.71 9.21
N CYS A 295 11.05 -7.09 9.48
CA CYS A 295 10.15 -7.68 8.49
C CYS A 295 8.75 -7.09 8.55
N GLU A 296 8.60 -5.88 9.06
CA GLU A 296 7.29 -5.24 9.06
C GLU A 296 6.90 -4.83 7.63
N PRO A 297 5.68 -5.15 7.18
CA PRO A 297 5.28 -4.86 5.80
C PRO A 297 5.14 -3.36 5.58
N LYS A 298 5.34 -2.94 4.33
CA LYS A 298 5.14 -1.54 3.95
C LYS A 298 3.70 -1.11 4.17
N THR A 299 3.54 0.14 4.61
CA THR A 299 2.24 0.76 4.90
C THR A 299 1.97 2.01 4.08
N ILE A 300 3.00 2.61 3.47
CA ILE A 300 2.86 3.74 2.55
C ILE A 300 2.35 3.17 1.22
N PRO A 301 1.19 3.63 0.72
CA PRO A 301 0.71 3.21 -0.59
C PRO A 301 1.63 3.76 -1.70
N ASP A 302 1.78 3.00 -2.76
CA ASP A 302 2.40 3.46 -3.99
C ASP A 302 1.71 2.86 -5.23
N TYR A 303 2.37 2.87 -6.38
CA TYR A 303 1.80 2.32 -7.61
C TYR A 303 1.85 0.77 -7.64
N GLU A 304 2.65 0.13 -6.79
CA GLU A 304 2.75 -1.32 -6.69
C GLU A 304 1.63 -1.88 -5.82
N SER A 305 1.38 -1.26 -4.66
CA SER A 305 0.35 -1.76 -3.74
C SER A 305 -0.14 -0.73 -2.74
N TYR A 306 -1.32 -0.98 -2.17
CA TYR A 306 -1.85 -0.19 -1.05
C TYR A 306 -1.06 -0.42 0.24
N GLY A 307 -0.22 -1.45 0.26
CA GLY A 307 0.56 -1.92 1.40
C GLY A 307 0.46 -3.43 1.54
N ALA A 308 1.08 -3.98 2.58
CA ALA A 308 1.09 -5.42 2.82
C ALA A 308 0.76 -5.74 4.28
N MET A 309 0.54 -7.03 4.56
CA MET A 309 0.26 -7.50 5.92
C MET A 309 0.69 -8.96 6.12
N TRP A 310 0.89 -9.31 7.38
CA TRP A 310 1.09 -10.69 7.82
C TRP A 310 -0.24 -11.28 8.26
N LEU A 311 -0.65 -12.40 7.68
CA LEU A 311 -1.89 -13.10 8.02
C LEU A 311 -1.62 -14.52 8.51
N THR A 312 -2.33 -14.94 9.55
CA THR A 312 -2.43 -16.38 9.83
C THR A 312 -3.22 -17.09 8.72
N TYR A 313 -3.14 -18.42 8.69
CA TYR A 313 -3.98 -19.21 7.79
C TYR A 313 -5.48 -18.99 8.06
N GLU A 314 -5.87 -18.90 9.33
CA GLU A 314 -7.26 -18.66 9.76
C GLU A 314 -7.76 -17.30 9.29
N GLN A 315 -6.94 -16.25 9.42
CA GLN A 315 -7.27 -14.92 8.88
C GLN A 315 -7.41 -14.97 7.36
N THR A 316 -6.57 -15.74 6.67
CA THR A 316 -6.69 -15.94 5.20
C THR A 316 -8.00 -16.64 4.82
N VAL A 317 -8.47 -17.62 5.61
CA VAL A 317 -9.80 -18.25 5.44
C VAL A 317 -10.92 -17.23 5.62
N GLN A 318 -10.81 -16.34 6.60
CA GLN A 318 -11.78 -15.26 6.81
C GLN A 318 -11.83 -14.32 5.60
N CYS A 319 -10.68 -13.86 5.10
CA CYS A 319 -10.60 -13.04 3.89
C CYS A 319 -11.25 -13.73 2.69
N SER A 320 -11.01 -15.04 2.51
CA SER A 320 -11.62 -15.81 1.43
C SER A 320 -13.14 -15.83 1.53
N THR A 321 -13.69 -16.00 2.75
CA THR A 321 -15.13 -16.03 3.01
C THR A 321 -15.78 -14.66 2.79
N GLN A 322 -15.04 -13.58 3.03
CA GLN A 322 -15.48 -12.21 2.78
C GLN A 322 -15.24 -11.72 1.34
N GLY A 323 -14.70 -12.57 0.45
CA GLY A 323 -14.39 -12.18 -0.93
C GLY A 323 -13.26 -11.15 -1.05
N GLN A 324 -12.38 -11.07 -0.05
CA GLN A 324 -11.28 -10.11 0.01
C GLN A 324 -9.97 -10.64 -0.60
N LEU A 325 -9.93 -11.88 -1.07
CA LEU A 325 -8.76 -12.41 -1.78
C LEU A 325 -8.92 -12.16 -3.28
N ARG A 326 -7.82 -11.77 -3.96
CA ARG A 326 -7.77 -11.67 -5.43
C ARG A 326 -8.04 -13.02 -6.13
N GLY A 327 -7.85 -14.12 -5.40
CA GLY A 327 -8.16 -15.49 -5.80
C GLY A 327 -7.66 -16.50 -4.75
N ASN A 328 -7.51 -17.77 -5.14
CA ASN A 328 -7.34 -18.87 -4.18
C ASN A 328 -5.87 -19.20 -3.82
N GLU A 329 -4.89 -18.59 -4.48
CA GLU A 329 -3.47 -18.88 -4.29
C GLU A 329 -3.01 -18.74 -2.83
N PRO A 330 -3.28 -17.63 -2.10
CA PRO A 330 -2.91 -17.51 -0.69
C PRO A 330 -3.48 -18.66 0.15
N LEU A 331 -4.79 -18.91 0.05
CA LEU A 331 -5.46 -19.96 0.81
C LEU A 331 -4.85 -21.34 0.54
N LYS A 332 -4.60 -21.66 -0.73
CA LYS A 332 -4.04 -22.94 -1.16
C LYS A 332 -2.64 -23.15 -0.60
N TRP A 333 -1.76 -22.17 -0.78
CA TRP A 333 -0.35 -22.32 -0.42
C TRP A 333 -0.10 -22.22 1.07
N PHE A 334 -0.81 -21.35 1.77
CA PHE A 334 -0.68 -21.23 3.22
C PHE A 334 -1.18 -22.51 3.90
N LYS A 335 -2.28 -23.10 3.41
CA LYS A 335 -2.72 -24.43 3.87
C LYS A 335 -1.64 -25.49 3.63
N TYR A 336 -1.07 -25.52 2.42
CA TYR A 336 -0.05 -26.50 2.05
C TYR A 336 1.16 -26.43 2.98
N ILE A 337 1.64 -25.22 3.30
CA ILE A 337 2.78 -25.03 4.20
C ILE A 337 2.41 -25.26 5.67
N ALA A 338 1.21 -24.86 6.10
CA ALA A 338 0.72 -25.14 7.45
C ALA A 338 0.54 -26.64 7.72
N GLN A 339 0.46 -27.46 6.67
CA GLN A 339 0.36 -28.92 6.71
C GLN A 339 1.70 -29.60 6.39
N ASP A 340 2.82 -28.90 6.59
CA ASP A 340 4.18 -29.39 6.36
C ASP A 340 4.40 -29.95 4.94
N GLY A 341 3.79 -29.29 3.96
CA GLY A 341 3.98 -29.58 2.54
C GLY A 341 5.46 -29.55 2.14
N ILE A 342 5.80 -30.34 1.13
CA ILE A 342 7.17 -30.51 0.66
C ILE A 342 7.68 -29.19 0.07
N ILE A 343 8.86 -28.77 0.53
CA ILE A 343 9.63 -27.65 -0.02
C ILE A 343 10.83 -28.25 -0.74
N HIS A 344 10.90 -28.10 -2.06
CA HIS A 344 12.02 -28.60 -2.85
C HIS A 344 13.24 -27.66 -2.73
N PRO A 345 14.47 -28.18 -2.76
CA PRO A 345 15.66 -27.35 -2.62
C PRO A 345 15.80 -26.39 -3.80
N LEU A 346 16.30 -25.16 -3.54
CA LEU A 346 16.58 -24.17 -4.58
C LEU A 346 17.57 -24.67 -5.64
N SER A 347 18.39 -25.67 -5.31
CA SER A 347 19.32 -26.30 -6.25
C SER A 347 18.63 -26.92 -7.47
N ILE A 348 17.32 -27.14 -7.45
CA ILE A 348 16.55 -27.54 -8.63
C ILE A 348 16.60 -26.48 -9.76
N LEU A 349 16.92 -25.22 -9.40
CA LEU A 349 17.13 -24.10 -10.33
C LEU A 349 18.61 -23.77 -10.50
N SER A 350 19.51 -24.59 -9.96
CA SER A 350 20.96 -24.35 -10.03
C SER A 350 21.43 -24.29 -11.47
N LYS A 351 22.32 -23.34 -11.75
CA LYS A 351 22.96 -23.14 -13.05
C LYS A 351 24.24 -23.95 -13.23
N ASN A 352 24.77 -24.49 -12.13
CA ASN A 352 25.98 -25.30 -12.19
C ASN A 352 25.60 -26.67 -12.75
N GLU A 353 26.24 -27.06 -13.85
CA GLU A 353 26.23 -28.45 -14.31
C GLU A 353 26.78 -29.33 -13.17
N LEU A 354 26.06 -30.43 -12.89
CA LEU A 354 26.39 -31.38 -11.82
C LEU A 354 27.69 -32.14 -12.08
#